data_AF-U5LE62-F1
#
_entry.id   AF-U5LE62-F1
#
_cell.length_a   1.000
_cell.length_b   1.000
_cell.length_c   1.000
_cell.angle_alpha   90.00
_cell.angle_beta   90.00
_cell.angle_gamma   90.00
#
_symmetry.space_group_name_H-M   'P 1'
#
loop_
_entity.id
_entity.type
_entity.pdbx_description
1 polymer ?
#
loop_
_entity_poly.entity_id
_entity_poly.type
_entity_poly.pdbx_seq_one_letter_code
_entity_poly.pdbx_strand_id
1 'polypeptide(L)' 'MEREAAELAKKIIELDLLRDEIWEVLAELAGERAHELLRMAQNS' A
#
# COMPACT_ATOMS: atom_id res chain seq x y z
N MET A 1 16.64 -15.19 13.21
CA MET A 1 15.28 -15.00 13.76
C MET A 1 14.97 -13.57 14.15
N GLU A 2 15.46 -13.01 15.27
CA GLU A 2 15.08 -11.63 15.67
C GLU A 2 15.53 -10.56 14.67
N ARG A 3 16.74 -10.69 14.12
CA ARG A 3 17.24 -9.77 13.08
C ARG A 3 16.41 -9.84 11.80
N GLU A 4 16.04 -11.03 11.35
CA GLU A 4 15.23 -11.20 10.14
C GLU A 4 13.82 -10.63 10.35
N ALA A 5 13.24 -10.85 11.53
CA ALA A 5 11.95 -10.26 11.90
C ALA A 5 12.03 -8.72 11.95
N ALA A 6 13.12 -8.16 12.47
CA ALA A 6 13.33 -6.71 12.49
C ALA A 6 13.50 -6.12 11.08
N GLU A 7 14.22 -6.80 10.19
CA GLU A 7 14.33 -6.36 8.79
C GLU A 7 13.00 -6.45 8.04
N LEU A 8 12.19 -7.50 8.30
CA LEU A 8 10.82 -7.58 7.77
C LEU A 8 9.94 -6.45 8.30
N ALA A 9 10.04 -6.11 9.59
CA ALA A 9 9.28 -5.00 10.16
C ALA A 9 9.64 -3.66 9.51
N LYS A 10 10.93 -3.39 9.27
CA LYS A 10 11.36 -2.19 8.52
C LYS A 10 10.78 -2.17 7.11
N LYS A 11 10.86 -3.29 6.40
CA LYS A 11 10.31 -3.41 5.05
C LYS A 11 8.81 -3.16 5.00
N ILE A 12 8.05 -3.61 6.00
CA ILE A 12 6.62 -3.33 6.11
C ILE A 12 6.38 -1.82 6.22
N ILE A 13 7.13 -1.13 7.08
CA ILE A 13 7.01 0.33 7.25
C ILE A 13 7.33 1.06 5.95
N GLU A 14 8.39 0.66 5.25
CA GLU A 14 8.75 1.24 3.94
C GLU A 14 7.64 1.02 2.89
N LEU A 15 7.03 -0.17 2.87
CA LEU A 15 5.93 -0.48 1.96
C LEU A 15 4.65 0.28 2.34
N ASP A 16 4.39 0.51 3.62
CA ASP A 16 3.24 1.31 4.07
C ASP A 16 3.38 2.76 3.63
N LEU A 17 4.57 3.35 3.76
CA LEU A 17 4.84 4.71 3.27
C LEU A 17 4.64 4.81 1.75
N LEU A 18 5.21 3.87 1.00
CA LEU A 18 5.04 3.82 -0.46
C LEU A 18 3.58 3.61 -0.87
N ARG A 19 2.84 2.78 -0.12
CA ARG A 19 1.40 2.56 -0.36
C ARG A 19 0.64 3.87 -0.21
N ASP A 20 0.92 4.66 0.80
CA ASP A 20 0.23 5.93 1.04
C ASP A 20 0.53 6.95 -0.08
N GLU A 21 1.78 7.04 -0.55
CA GLU A 21 2.15 7.88 -1.70
C GLU A 21 1.41 7.45 -3.00
N ILE A 22 1.40 6.15 -3.30
CA ILE A 22 0.70 5.62 -4.48
C ILE A 22 -0.82 5.80 -4.34
N TRP A 23 -1.35 5.68 -3.12
CA TRP A 23 -2.76 5.87 -2.84
C TRP A 23 -3.21 7.30 -3.14
N GLU A 24 -2.43 8.31 -2.78
CA GLU A 24 -2.75 9.70 -3.11
C GLU A 24 -2.85 9.92 -4.62
N VAL A 25 -1.90 9.37 -5.38
CA VAL A 25 -1.93 9.44 -6.87
C VAL A 25 -3.14 8.70 -7.43
N LEU A 26 -3.46 7.51 -6.91
CA LEU A 26 -4.64 6.76 -7.32
C LEU A 26 -5.93 7.53 -7.02
N ALA A 27 -6.03 8.14 -5.83
CA ALA A 27 -7.17 8.93 -5.41
C ALA A 27 -7.33 10.18 -6.28
N GLU A 28 -6.25 10.86 -6.63
CA GLU A 28 -6.28 12.01 -7.54
C GLU A 28 -6.80 11.62 -8.93
N LEU A 29 -6.33 10.48 -9.46
CA LEU A 29 -6.71 10.01 -10.80
C LEU A 29 -8.13 9.44 -10.88
N ALA A 30 -8.56 8.70 -9.86
CA ALA A 30 -9.82 7.94 -9.89
C ALA A 30 -10.95 8.58 -9.08
N GLY A 31 -10.65 9.59 -8.25
CA GLY A 31 -11.61 10.23 -7.36
C GLY A 31 -12.33 9.20 -6.47
N GLU A 32 -13.66 9.32 -6.38
CA GLU A 32 -14.53 8.43 -5.59
C GLU A 32 -14.39 6.94 -5.96
N ARG A 33 -13.90 6.61 -7.16
CA ARG A 33 -13.73 5.22 -7.61
C ARG A 33 -12.42 4.56 -7.12
N ALA A 34 -11.50 5.32 -6.53
CA ALA A 34 -10.20 4.79 -6.09
C ALA A 34 -10.35 3.59 -5.14
N HIS A 35 -11.28 3.65 -4.19
CA HIS A 35 -11.56 2.56 -3.26
C HIS A 35 -12.17 1.33 -3.93
N GLU A 36 -12.98 1.51 -4.98
CA GLU A 36 -13.54 0.40 -5.76
C GLU A 36 -12.44 -0.31 -6.53
N LEU A 37 -11.59 0.45 -7.24
CA LEU A 37 -10.47 -0.09 -8.01
C LEU A 37 -9.48 -0.86 -7.13
N LEU A 38 -9.15 -0.31 -5.95
CA LEU A 38 -8.28 -0.98 -5.00
C LEU A 38 -8.88 -2.32 -4.53
N ARG A 39 -10.18 -2.35 -4.22
CA ARG A 39 -10.88 -3.59 -3.84
C ARG A 39 -10.92 -4.61 -4.98
N MET A 40 -11.09 -4.17 -6.22
CA MET A 40 -11.05 -5.08 -7.37
C MET A 40 -9.69 -5.76 -7.50
N ALA A 41 -8.60 -5.00 -7.35
CA ALA A 41 -7.24 -5.54 -7.41
C ALA A 41 -6.88 -6.44 -6.21
N GLN A 42 -7.43 -6.19 -5.01
CA GLN A 42 -7.20 -7.04 -3.84
C GLN A 42 -7.89 -8.42 -3.92
N ASN A 43 -8.96 -8.52 -4.70
CA ASN A 43 -9.75 -9.75 -4.86
C ASN A 43 -9.47 -10.49 -6.18
N SER A 44 -8.47 -10.06 -6.95
CA SER A 44 -8.04 -10.67 -8.22
C SER A 44 -6.92 -11.69 -8.05
#